data_AF-A0A848K5T9-F1
#
_entry.id   AF-A0A848K5T9-F1
#
_cell.length_a   1.000
_cell.length_b   1.000
_cell.length_c   1.000
_cell.angle_alpha   90.00
_cell.angle_beta   90.00
_cell.angle_gamma   90.00
#
_symmetry.space_group_name_H-M   'P 1'
#
loop_
_entity.id
_entity.type
_entity.pdbx_description
1 polymer ?
#
loop_
_entity_poly.entity_id
_entity_poly.type
_entity_poly.pdbx_seq_one_letter_code
_entity_poly.pdbx_strand_id
1 'polypeptide(L)' 'MNVPTDSHTASKELRVWLVATLSNAPEPADRPIVRDDMMRTWLPTDSRGYCSSDGRRTITWAELHARFDLVEVI' A
#
# COMPACT_ATOMS: atom_id res chain seq x y z
N MET A 1 39.64 -39.02 -20.79
CA MET A 1 38.30 -38.54 -21.16
C MET A 1 37.63 -38.05 -19.89
N ASN A 2 37.53 -36.74 -19.68
CA ASN A 2 36.87 -36.17 -18.49
C ASN A 2 35.62 -35.43 -18.96
N VAL A 3 34.46 -35.84 -18.47
CA VAL A 3 33.18 -35.14 -18.66
C VAL A 3 32.98 -34.26 -17.42
N PRO A 4 32.85 -32.93 -17.53
CA PRO A 4 32.44 -32.11 -16.41
C PRO A 4 30.93 -32.20 -16.25
N THR A 5 30.48 -32.77 -15.14
CA THR A 5 29.10 -32.69 -14.69
C THR A 5 28.87 -31.31 -14.07
N ASP A 6 28.43 -30.35 -14.88
CA ASP A 6 27.91 -29.08 -14.36
C ASP A 6 26.46 -29.32 -13.91
N SER A 7 26.29 -29.72 -12.64
CA SER A 7 25.00 -29.68 -11.99
C SER A 7 24.75 -28.26 -11.48
N HIS A 8 24.49 -27.32 -12.40
CA HIS A 8 23.84 -26.06 -12.05
C HIS A 8 22.39 -26.36 -11.68
N THR A 9 22.16 -26.68 -10.40
CA THR A 9 20.83 -26.65 -9.81
C THR A 9 20.42 -25.19 -9.79
N ALA A 10 19.81 -24.72 -10.88
CA ALA A 10 19.16 -23.43 -10.94
C ALA A 10 17.97 -23.47 -9.98
N SER A 11 18.23 -23.15 -8.71
CA SER A 11 17.19 -22.80 -7.75
C SER A 11 16.47 -21.62 -8.35
N LYS A 12 15.33 -21.90 -9.01
CA LYS A 12 14.46 -20.90 -9.59
C LYS A 12 13.95 -20.09 -8.40
N GLU A 13 14.61 -18.98 -8.09
CA GLU A 13 14.17 -18.08 -7.03
C GLU A 13 12.74 -17.68 -7.35
N LEU A 14 11.80 -18.25 -6.59
CA LEU A 14 10.40 -17.92 -6.72
C LEU A 14 10.26 -16.48 -6.22
N ARG A 15 9.92 -15.57 -7.13
CA ARG A 15 9.56 -14.20 -6.77
C ARG A 15 8.20 -14.27 -6.06
N VAL A 16 8.25 -14.25 -4.73
CA VAL A 16 7.06 -14.16 -3.88
C VAL A 16 6.62 -12.71 -3.84
N TRP A 17 5.40 -12.44 -4.32
CA TRP A 17 4.74 -11.15 -4.12
C TRP A 17 3.91 -11.25 -2.84
N LEU A 18 4.35 -10.56 -1.78
CA LEU A 18 3.62 -10.53 -0.51
C LEU A 18 2.37 -9.67 -0.69
N VAL A 19 1.20 -10.30 -0.77
CA VAL A 19 -0.09 -9.62 -0.64
C VAL A 19 -0.32 -9.42 0.85
N ALA A 20 -0.14 -8.18 1.34
CA ALA A 20 -0.55 -7.85 2.69
C ALA A 20 -2.08 -7.95 2.76
N THR A 21 -2.59 -8.69 3.75
CA THR A 21 -4.02 -8.68 4.06
C THR A 21 -4.39 -7.27 4.53
N LEU A 22 -4.91 -6.45 3.62
CA LEU A 22 -5.61 -5.22 3.93
C LEU A 22 -6.85 -5.59 4.72
N SER A 23 -6.87 -5.25 6.00
CA SER A 23 -8.05 -4.71 6.69
C SER A 23 -7.76 -4.57 8.18
N ASN A 24 -8.05 -3.38 8.70
CA ASN A 24 -8.00 -3.01 10.12
C ASN A 24 -6.68 -2.47 10.67
N ALA A 25 -5.93 -1.71 9.86
CA ALA A 25 -4.93 -0.81 10.42
C ALA A 25 -5.64 0.30 11.21
N PRO A 26 -5.33 0.51 12.51
CA PRO A 26 -5.87 1.64 13.26
C PRO A 26 -5.48 2.96 12.60
N GLU A 27 -6.31 4.00 12.75
CA GLU A 27 -6.00 5.34 12.26
C GLU A 27 -4.72 5.86 12.95
N PRO A 28 -3.68 6.26 12.18
CA PRO A 28 -2.48 6.86 12.72
C PRO A 28 -2.82 8.12 13.51
N ALA A 29 -2.18 8.31 14.67
CA ALA A 29 -2.48 9.44 15.55
C ALA A 29 -2.09 10.81 14.94
N ASP A 30 -1.07 10.79 14.09
CA ASP A 30 -0.56 11.92 13.31
C ASP A 30 -1.39 12.23 12.07
N ARG A 31 -2.26 11.30 11.62
CA ARG A 31 -3.18 11.43 10.49
C ARG A 31 -2.47 12.02 9.26
N PRO A 32 -1.53 11.28 8.65
CA PRO A 32 -0.69 11.80 7.57
C PRO A 32 -1.50 12.09 6.31
N ILE A 33 -0.98 12.95 5.44
CA ILE A 33 -1.49 13.12 4.08
C ILE A 33 -1.15 11.85 3.29
N VAL A 34 -2.13 11.28 2.60
CA VAL A 34 -1.94 10.04 1.83
C VAL A 34 -2.36 10.22 0.37
N ARG A 35 -1.77 9.43 -0.52
CA ARG A 35 -2.19 9.26 -1.91
C ARG A 35 -2.70 7.84 -2.14
N ASP A 36 -3.79 7.73 -2.88
CA ASP A 36 -4.29 6.44 -3.37
C ASP A 36 -3.57 5.97 -4.64
N ASP A 37 -3.80 4.73 -5.05
CA ASP A 37 -3.30 4.12 -6.29
C ASP A 37 -3.75 4.86 -7.56
N MET A 38 -4.85 5.63 -7.47
CA MET A 38 -5.34 6.52 -8.53
C MET A 38 -4.68 7.90 -8.49
N MET A 39 -3.62 8.07 -7.69
CA MET A 39 -2.84 9.29 -7.51
C MET A 39 -3.62 10.47 -6.90
N ARG A 40 -4.82 10.24 -6.33
CA ARG A 40 -5.58 11.27 -5.62
C ARG A 40 -4.99 11.48 -4.24
N THR A 41 -4.96 12.74 -3.83
CA THR A 41 -4.45 13.12 -2.51
C THR A 41 -5.60 13.28 -1.53
N TRP A 42 -5.44 12.69 -0.36
CA TRP A 42 -6.38 12.72 0.75
C TRP A 42 -5.74 13.46 1.92
N LEU A 43 -6.40 14.54 2.33
CA LEU A 43 -5.98 15.41 3.41
C LEU A 43 -6.74 15.03 4.68
N PRO A 44 -6.07 14.96 5.84
CA PRO A 44 -6.75 14.72 7.10
C PRO A 44 -7.69 15.89 7.43
N THR A 45 -8.80 15.58 8.09
CA THR A 45 -9.78 16.56 8.57
C THR A 45 -9.94 16.48 10.07
N ASP A 46 -10.40 17.55 10.70
CA ASP A 46 -10.67 17.58 12.15
C ASP A 46 -11.75 16.56 12.57
N SER A 47 -12.65 16.23 11.64
CA SER A 47 -13.86 15.43 11.85
C SER A 47 -13.64 13.91 11.69
N ARG A 48 -12.53 13.35 12.21
CA ARG A 48 -12.19 11.90 12.13
C ARG A 48 -12.33 11.31 10.72
N GLY A 49 -11.70 11.94 9.74
CA GLY A 49 -11.71 11.44 8.37
C GLY A 49 -10.79 12.21 7.46
N TYR A 50 -10.88 11.89 6.19
CA TYR A 50 -10.07 12.43 5.12
C TYR A 50 -10.95 13.08 4.07
N CYS A 51 -10.45 14.17 3.49
CA CYS A 51 -11.08 14.83 2.37
C CYS A 51 -10.17 14.75 1.14
N SER A 52 -10.77 14.52 -0.02
CA SER A 52 -10.07 14.63 -1.30
C SER A 52 -9.54 16.06 -1.47
N SER A 53 -8.43 16.24 -2.18
CA SER A 53 -7.82 17.55 -2.43
C SER A 53 -8.76 18.57 -3.08
N ASP A 54 -9.80 18.11 -3.78
CA ASP A 54 -10.85 18.95 -4.36
C ASP A 54 -11.98 19.33 -3.38
N GLY A 55 -11.93 18.85 -2.13
CA GLY A 55 -12.91 19.12 -1.09
C GLY A 55 -14.24 18.39 -1.25
N ARG A 56 -14.43 17.59 -2.31
CA ARG A 56 -15.76 17.07 -2.69
C ARG A 56 -16.11 15.73 -2.07
N ARG A 57 -15.12 14.98 -1.62
CA ARG A 57 -15.29 13.63 -1.10
C ARG A 57 -14.70 13.53 0.28
N THR A 58 -15.51 13.09 1.23
CA THR A 58 -15.07 12.73 2.58
C THR A 58 -15.12 11.21 2.73
N ILE A 59 -14.11 10.65 3.38
CA ILE A 59 -13.94 9.21 3.57
C ILE A 59 -13.23 8.95 4.90
N THR A 60 -13.55 7.86 5.58
CA THR A 60 -12.84 7.47 6.81
C THR A 60 -11.51 6.77 6.51
N TRP A 61 -10.60 6.73 7.48
CA TRP A 61 -9.34 5.96 7.35
C TRP A 61 -9.58 4.48 7.04
N ALA A 62 -10.55 3.87 7.73
CA ALA A 62 -10.92 2.47 7.52
C ALA A 62 -11.40 2.23 6.08
N GLU A 63 -12.18 3.16 5.52
CA GLU A 63 -12.64 3.07 4.13
C GLU A 63 -11.53 3.33 3.12
N LEU A 64 -10.58 4.23 3.40
CA LEU A 64 -9.39 4.44 2.57
C LEU A 64 -8.58 3.15 2.46
N HIS A 65 -8.25 2.54 3.60
CA HIS A 65 -7.51 1.26 3.64
C HIS A 65 -8.26 0.09 3.04
N ALA A 66 -9.60 0.10 3.09
CA ALA A 66 -10.40 -0.97 2.50
C ALA A 66 -10.51 -0.84 0.97
N ARG A 67 -10.40 0.37 0.42
CA ARG A 67 -10.68 0.65 -1.00
C ARG A 67 -9.44 0.92 -1.84
N PHE A 68 -8.35 1.37 -1.23
CA PHE A 68 -7.18 1.85 -1.94
C PHE A 68 -5.88 1.37 -1.30
N ASP A 69 -4.86 1.22 -2.14
CA ASP A 69 -3.49 1.15 -1.66
C ASP A 69 -3.00 2.58 -1.37
N LEU A 70 -2.51 2.80 -0.15
CA LEU A 70 -2.17 4.13 0.34
C LEU A 70 -0.66 4.30 0.46
N VAL A 71 -0.17 5.45 0.02
CA VAL A 71 1.21 5.90 0.23
C VAL A 71 1.19 7.25 0.93
N GLU A 72 1.93 7.37 2.02
CA GLU A 72 2.13 8.64 2.72
C GLU A 72 2.90 9.65 1.85
N VAL A 73 2.50 10.91 1.90
CA VAL A 73 3.19 12.02 1.22
C VAL A 73 3.98 12.82 2.26
N ILE A 74 5.31 12.83 2.08
CA ILE A 74 6.27 13.62 2.88
C ILE A 74 6.59 14.97 2.23
#